data_AF-A0AA43QPD8-F1
#
_entry.id   AF-A0AA43QPD8-F1
#
_cell.length_a   1.000
_cell.length_b   1.000
_cell.length_c   1.000
_cell.angle_alpha   90.00
_cell.angle_beta   90.00
_cell.angle_gamma   90.00
#
_symmetry.space_group_name_H-M   'P 1'
#
loop_
_entity.id
_entity.type
_entity.pdbx_description
1 polymer ?
#
loop_
_entity_poly.entity_id
_entity_poly.type
_entity_poly.pdbx_seq_one_letter_code
_entity_poly.pdbx_strand_id
1 'polypeptide(L)'
;MADLMKSLLTSQSSQSSQPQPLHPTSSNESFHSTGSQQPHPLPTSASKLHPQHPPPAVNPANKGNLPIVDINAYFNDPANAALLASTNASSTKRKASHGNNNNNNNNNNNNNNNNPPDPPSTTTSSIPLGTSTSHHVPLLNTLCQSKALPTPLYEISPVGDSPDHDLRFGGYVRVGTETVGSEQTWRNKKEAREGLAERAIPLVTAMAGRARHPSIATTPTTTTADTGIGGKNWVGVLQEYHNATYSGSQSPVYSYYQVEGRFFAATCGIPAALPGSRQFGSPTEAFASKKAAQGNAAREAVEALMAGGKVGVDGVTTAAGGRKKGKGSGSGDGGGGAGGGGGGPCVRLTDAGLVVNKGGSFAQRVTDMAPLMGLPTPQYHIEPASAAAPNLLNGYVTFNGVPAFQGPVGEARNVYGKKNAREEVAKGVWEVLRVLAASRGFEPKEM
;
A
#
# COMPACT_ATOMS: atom_id res chain seq x y z
N MET A 1 -6.04 61.72 29.84
CA MET A 1 -4.76 61.11 29.42
C MET A 1 -4.85 60.91 27.90
N ALA A 2 -4.94 61.97 27.10
CA ALA A 2 -3.90 62.97 26.82
C ALA A 2 -2.65 62.34 26.19
N ASP A 3 -2.60 62.47 24.86
CA ASP A 3 -1.44 62.69 23.99
C ASP A 3 -0.09 62.03 24.34
N LEU A 4 0.41 61.19 23.42
CA LEU A 4 1.83 61.23 23.08
C LEU A 4 2.10 60.88 21.61
N MET A 5 2.65 61.90 20.95
CA MET A 5 3.17 62.06 19.59
C MET A 5 4.14 60.95 19.15
N LYS A 6 4.09 60.47 17.89
CA LYS A 6 4.73 61.02 16.66
C LYS A 6 6.23 61.32 16.80
N SER A 7 7.07 60.54 16.11
CA SER A 7 8.35 60.95 15.46
C SER A 7 9.05 59.67 14.91
N LEU A 8 9.07 59.40 13.59
CA LEU A 8 9.97 59.92 12.53
C LEU A 8 11.31 59.17 12.39
N LEU A 9 11.83 59.20 11.15
CA LEU A 9 13.02 58.58 10.54
C LEU A 9 12.77 57.21 9.88
N THR A 10 12.66 57.08 8.55
CA THR A 10 13.49 57.55 7.42
C THR A 10 14.91 56.99 7.45
N SER A 11 15.23 56.02 6.58
CA SER A 11 16.48 55.91 5.79
C SER A 11 16.47 54.66 4.90
N GLN A 12 16.48 54.87 3.57
CA GLN A 12 17.59 54.58 2.63
C GLN A 12 17.85 53.08 2.39
N SER A 13 17.46 52.51 1.24
CA SER A 13 18.16 52.55 -0.05
C SER A 13 19.65 52.20 0.04
N SER A 14 19.98 50.96 -0.27
CA SER A 14 21.33 50.57 -0.69
C SER A 14 21.24 49.42 -1.67
N GLN A 15 21.37 49.77 -2.95
CA GLN A 15 21.86 48.90 -4.01
C GLN A 15 23.31 48.52 -3.72
N SER A 16 23.70 47.26 -3.94
CA SER A 16 25.10 46.90 -4.23
C SER A 16 25.22 45.42 -4.61
N SER A 17 25.59 45.21 -5.87
CA SER A 17 26.58 44.21 -6.33
C SER A 17 26.17 42.74 -6.46
N GLN A 18 25.74 42.39 -7.67
CA GLN A 18 26.03 41.09 -8.30
C GLN A 18 27.55 40.93 -8.53
N PRO A 19 28.07 39.70 -8.39
CA PRO A 19 29.13 39.23 -9.27
C PRO A 19 28.70 37.98 -10.04
N GLN A 20 28.78 38.05 -11.36
CA GLN A 20 28.89 36.86 -12.23
C GLN A 20 30.39 36.55 -12.51
N PRO A 21 30.74 35.63 -13.42
CA PRO A 21 30.98 34.22 -13.14
C PRO A 21 32.45 33.83 -13.45
N LEU A 22 33.03 32.89 -12.71
CA LEU A 22 34.34 32.33 -13.08
C LEU A 22 34.16 30.97 -13.75
N HIS A 23 34.39 30.95 -15.06
CA HIS A 23 34.73 29.77 -15.82
C HIS A 23 36.13 29.27 -15.43
N PRO A 24 36.33 27.94 -15.40
CA PRO A 24 37.62 27.39 -15.79
C PRO A 24 37.54 26.63 -17.11
N THR A 25 38.52 26.97 -17.93
CA THR A 25 38.98 26.43 -19.20
C THR A 25 39.49 24.99 -19.12
N SER A 26 39.18 24.21 -20.15
CA SER A 26 40.09 23.37 -20.97
C SER A 26 41.17 22.50 -20.29
N SER A 27 40.99 21.19 -20.44
CA SER A 27 42.03 20.18 -20.79
C SER A 27 41.29 18.84 -20.93
N ASN A 28 41.03 18.23 -22.08
CA ASN A 28 41.88 17.82 -23.21
C ASN A 28 43.06 16.93 -22.78
N GLU A 29 42.75 15.69 -22.40
CA GLU A 29 43.71 14.58 -22.43
C GLU A 29 43.21 13.50 -23.38
N SER A 30 43.91 13.42 -24.52
CA SER A 30 43.86 12.32 -25.45
C SER A 30 44.79 11.20 -24.95
N PHE A 31 44.22 10.05 -24.59
CA PHE A 31 45.01 8.83 -24.47
C PHE A 31 44.78 7.96 -25.71
N HIS A 32 45.77 8.00 -26.60
CA HIS A 32 46.06 6.87 -27.46
C HIS A 32 46.59 5.73 -26.59
N SER A 33 45.97 4.55 -26.68
CA SER A 33 46.72 3.32 -26.43
C SER A 33 46.27 2.23 -27.38
N THR A 34 47.16 2.01 -28.32
CA THR A 34 47.34 0.86 -29.20
C THR A 34 47.41 -0.45 -28.44
N GLY A 35 46.93 -1.52 -29.05
CA GLY A 35 47.71 -2.77 -29.00
C GLY A 35 46.93 -4.06 -28.73
N SER A 36 47.11 -4.98 -29.68
CA SER A 36 47.17 -6.42 -29.49
C SER A 36 45.86 -7.22 -29.52
N GLN A 37 45.45 -7.50 -30.76
CA GLN A 37 44.92 -8.80 -31.14
C GLN A 37 45.91 -9.92 -30.75
N GLN A 38 45.44 -10.95 -30.06
CA GLN A 38 45.98 -12.30 -30.21
C GLN A 38 44.85 -13.34 -30.16
N PRO A 39 44.79 -14.26 -31.14
CA PRO A 39 43.83 -15.36 -31.15
C PRO A 39 44.40 -16.56 -30.38
N HIS A 40 43.60 -17.14 -29.49
CA HIS A 40 43.91 -18.44 -28.88
C HIS A 40 42.90 -19.52 -29.28
N PRO A 41 43.34 -20.78 -29.34
CA PRO A 41 42.74 -21.82 -30.17
C PRO A 41 41.62 -22.60 -29.49
N LEU A 42 40.80 -23.20 -30.36
CA LEU A 42 39.83 -24.26 -30.12
C LEU A 42 40.37 -25.38 -29.21
N PRO A 43 39.52 -25.93 -28.33
CA PRO A 43 39.57 -27.34 -27.99
C PRO A 43 38.38 -28.09 -28.60
N THR A 44 38.70 -28.96 -29.56
CA THR A 44 37.91 -30.13 -29.93
C THR A 44 37.76 -31.06 -28.73
N SER A 45 36.52 -31.30 -28.29
CA SER A 45 36.18 -32.46 -27.47
C SER A 45 34.80 -32.95 -27.84
N ALA A 46 34.80 -34.07 -28.56
CA ALA A 46 33.63 -34.90 -28.83
C ALA A 46 33.05 -35.43 -27.52
N SER A 47 31.72 -35.36 -27.36
CA SER A 47 31.01 -36.09 -26.32
C SER A 47 29.60 -36.45 -26.78
N LYS A 48 29.46 -37.76 -27.04
CA LYS A 48 28.30 -38.63 -26.81
C LYS A 48 26.90 -38.08 -27.12
N LEU A 49 26.39 -38.52 -28.27
CA LEU A 49 24.99 -38.72 -28.59
C LEU A 49 24.27 -39.46 -27.43
N HIS A 50 23.30 -38.79 -26.82
CA HIS A 50 22.20 -39.41 -26.07
C HIS A 50 20.94 -39.28 -26.95
N PRO A 51 20.08 -40.31 -27.07
CA PRO A 51 18.85 -40.22 -27.85
C PRO A 51 17.86 -39.26 -27.17
N GLN A 52 17.54 -38.15 -27.83
CA GLN A 52 16.37 -37.36 -27.49
C GLN A 52 15.11 -38.11 -27.91
N HIS A 53 14.24 -38.41 -26.94
CA HIS A 53 12.83 -38.67 -27.23
C HIS A 53 12.23 -37.39 -27.84
N PRO A 54 11.52 -37.48 -28.99
CA PRO A 54 10.80 -36.34 -29.52
C PRO A 54 9.69 -35.94 -28.51
N PRO A 55 9.51 -34.65 -28.22
CA PRO A 55 8.33 -34.20 -27.47
C PRO A 55 7.06 -34.60 -28.25
N PRO A 56 5.98 -34.99 -27.57
CA PRO A 56 4.72 -35.31 -28.23
C PRO A 56 4.28 -34.12 -29.07
N ALA A 57 4.05 -34.37 -30.37
CA ALA A 57 3.52 -33.38 -31.28
C ALA A 57 2.15 -32.92 -30.79
N VAL A 58 2.10 -31.73 -30.18
CA VAL A 58 0.85 -31.03 -29.91
C VAL A 58 0.28 -30.64 -31.26
N ASN A 59 -0.77 -31.36 -31.67
CA ASN A 59 -1.41 -31.25 -32.96
C ASN A 59 -2.01 -29.82 -33.14
N PRO A 60 -1.45 -28.94 -33.99
CA PRO A 60 -1.94 -27.57 -34.14
C PRO A 60 -3.17 -27.48 -35.08
N ALA A 61 -3.73 -28.61 -35.49
CA ALA A 61 -4.72 -28.68 -36.56
C ALA A 61 -6.18 -28.42 -36.13
N ASN A 62 -6.48 -28.27 -34.83
CA ASN A 62 -7.84 -27.97 -34.39
C ASN A 62 -8.03 -26.48 -34.06
N LYS A 63 -7.78 -25.61 -35.04
CA LYS A 63 -8.38 -24.25 -35.06
C LYS A 63 -9.85 -24.38 -35.50
N GLY A 64 -10.59 -25.21 -34.78
CA GLY A 64 -12.04 -25.34 -34.95
C GLY A 64 -12.64 -23.94 -34.85
N ASN A 65 -13.46 -23.60 -35.83
CA ASN A 65 -14.23 -22.37 -35.88
C ASN A 65 -14.88 -22.17 -34.50
N LEU A 66 -14.39 -21.20 -33.73
CA LEU A 66 -14.90 -20.96 -32.38
C LEU A 66 -16.40 -20.71 -32.52
N PRO A 67 -17.27 -21.43 -31.77
CA PRO A 67 -18.68 -21.08 -31.76
C PRO A 67 -18.75 -19.59 -31.41
N ILE A 68 -19.41 -18.81 -32.27
CA ILE A 68 -19.69 -17.41 -32.01
C ILE A 68 -20.65 -17.42 -30.83
N VAL A 69 -20.10 -17.36 -29.62
CA VAL A 69 -20.88 -17.07 -28.44
C VAL A 69 -21.20 -15.60 -28.57
N ASP A 70 -22.46 -15.31 -28.89
CA ASP A 70 -22.95 -13.94 -28.88
C ASP A 70 -22.94 -13.46 -27.43
N ILE A 71 -21.89 -12.72 -27.08
CA ILE A 71 -21.71 -12.18 -25.74
C ILE A 71 -22.83 -11.19 -25.42
N ASN A 72 -23.41 -10.52 -26.41
CA ASN A 72 -24.59 -9.69 -26.19
C ASN A 72 -25.79 -10.55 -25.82
N ALA A 73 -26.00 -11.71 -26.46
CA ALA A 73 -27.03 -12.66 -26.03
C ALA A 73 -26.78 -13.17 -24.61
N TYR A 74 -25.51 -13.38 -24.22
CA TYR A 74 -25.15 -13.77 -22.85
C TYR A 74 -25.49 -12.67 -21.82
N PHE A 75 -25.16 -11.39 -22.09
CA PHE A 75 -25.50 -10.28 -21.20
C PHE A 75 -26.98 -9.90 -21.22
N ASN A 76 -27.68 -10.15 -22.33
CA ASN A 76 -29.11 -9.88 -22.49
C ASN A 76 -29.97 -11.03 -21.97
N ASP A 77 -29.40 -12.20 -21.68
CA ASP A 77 -30.10 -13.27 -20.98
C ASP A 77 -30.38 -12.82 -19.53
N PRO A 78 -31.65 -12.67 -19.12
CA PRO A 78 -32.01 -12.20 -17.80
C PRO A 78 -31.46 -13.08 -16.67
N ALA A 79 -31.18 -14.37 -16.93
CA ALA A 79 -30.55 -15.26 -15.94
C ALA A 79 -29.09 -14.86 -15.65
N ASN A 80 -28.33 -14.50 -16.69
CA ASN A 80 -26.94 -14.07 -16.56
C ASN A 80 -26.84 -12.60 -16.12
N ALA A 81 -27.75 -11.75 -16.59
CA ALA A 81 -27.89 -10.38 -16.11
C ALA A 81 -28.21 -10.35 -14.60
N ALA A 82 -29.03 -11.28 -14.10
CA ALA A 82 -29.29 -11.44 -12.67
C ALA A 82 -28.04 -11.94 -11.90
N LEU A 83 -27.25 -12.84 -12.48
CA LEU A 83 -25.99 -13.31 -11.90
C LEU A 83 -24.96 -12.16 -11.77
N LEU A 84 -24.83 -11.32 -12.80
CA LEU A 84 -23.95 -10.14 -12.82
C LEU A 84 -24.48 -8.99 -11.95
N ALA A 85 -25.79 -8.77 -11.91
CA ALA A 85 -26.42 -7.78 -11.05
C ALA A 85 -26.31 -8.18 -9.57
N SER A 86 -26.40 -9.48 -9.24
CA SER A 86 -26.24 -9.98 -7.86
C SER A 86 -24.80 -9.87 -7.34
N THR A 87 -23.81 -10.00 -8.22
CA THR A 87 -22.39 -9.78 -7.88
C THR A 87 -22.07 -8.30 -7.68
N ASN A 88 -22.65 -7.40 -8.49
CA ASN A 88 -22.51 -5.94 -8.31
C ASN A 88 -23.33 -5.37 -7.13
N ALA A 89 -24.50 -5.93 -6.82
CA ALA A 89 -25.28 -5.53 -5.64
C ALA A 89 -24.64 -6.01 -4.32
N SER A 90 -23.80 -7.06 -4.39
CA SER A 90 -23.08 -7.60 -3.22
C SER A 90 -21.87 -6.76 -2.80
N SER A 91 -21.33 -5.90 -3.68
CA SER A 91 -20.20 -5.01 -3.35
C SER A 91 -20.63 -3.71 -2.67
N THR A 92 -21.88 -3.27 -2.86
CA THR A 92 -22.47 -2.11 -2.16
C THR A 92 -23.11 -2.47 -0.82
N LYS A 93 -23.41 -3.75 -0.56
CA LYS A 93 -24.11 -4.20 0.66
C LYS A 93 -23.26 -4.96 1.69
N ARG A 94 -21.97 -5.19 1.40
CA ARG A 94 -20.99 -5.77 2.36
C ARG A 94 -19.97 -4.73 2.82
N LYS A 95 -20.43 -3.72 3.56
CA LYS A 95 -19.57 -2.81 4.33
C LYS A 95 -20.00 -2.66 5.80
N ALA A 96 -20.76 -3.62 6.29
CA ALA A 96 -20.93 -3.89 7.71
C ALA A 96 -20.68 -5.39 7.91
N SER A 97 -19.89 -5.77 8.92
CA SER A 97 -19.46 -7.14 9.19
C SER A 97 -18.39 -7.68 8.23
N HIS A 98 -17.12 -7.41 8.55
CA HIS A 98 -16.00 -8.38 8.62
C HIS A 98 -14.77 -7.57 9.08
N GLY A 99 -14.71 -7.31 10.39
CA GLY A 99 -13.51 -6.78 11.04
C GLY A 99 -12.46 -7.88 11.05
N ASN A 100 -11.39 -7.70 10.28
CA ASN A 100 -10.25 -8.61 10.28
C ASN A 100 -9.42 -8.32 11.54
N ASN A 101 -9.73 -9.06 12.61
CA ASN A 101 -9.05 -9.00 13.90
C ASN A 101 -7.78 -9.87 13.81
N ASN A 102 -6.62 -9.25 13.63
CA ASN A 102 -5.33 -9.88 13.91
C ASN A 102 -4.67 -9.12 15.06
N ASN A 103 -5.08 -9.45 16.28
CA ASN A 103 -4.42 -9.00 17.50
C ASN A 103 -3.82 -10.23 18.19
N ASN A 104 -2.51 -10.39 18.01
CA ASN A 104 -1.74 -11.48 18.57
C ASN A 104 -1.44 -11.12 20.04
N ASN A 105 -2.28 -11.60 20.95
CA ASN A 105 -2.16 -11.39 22.38
C ASN A 105 -1.36 -12.56 22.96
N ASN A 106 -0.05 -12.36 23.19
CA ASN A 106 0.77 -13.35 23.87
C ASN A 106 0.74 -13.06 25.37
N ASN A 107 0.01 -13.91 26.08
CA ASN A 107 -0.06 -13.98 27.52
C ASN A 107 1.23 -14.63 28.03
N ASN A 108 1.96 -14.00 28.97
CA ASN A 108 2.92 -14.75 29.76
C ASN A 108 2.75 -14.48 31.25
N ASN A 109 2.49 -15.60 31.90
CA ASN A 109 2.31 -15.84 33.31
C ASN A 109 3.68 -15.73 34.01
N ASN A 110 3.78 -15.04 35.14
CA ASN A 110 4.85 -15.37 36.07
C ASN A 110 4.37 -15.30 37.52
N ASN A 111 4.58 -16.43 38.18
CA ASN A 111 4.26 -16.79 39.54
C ASN A 111 5.48 -16.44 40.40
N ASN A 112 5.33 -15.71 41.50
CA ASN A 112 6.20 -15.93 42.64
C ASN A 112 5.54 -15.55 43.97
N ASN A 113 5.64 -16.51 44.90
CA ASN A 113 5.07 -16.54 46.23
C ASN A 113 6.06 -15.89 47.22
N ASN A 114 5.58 -15.07 48.16
CA ASN A 114 5.99 -15.03 49.57
C ASN A 114 5.17 -13.97 50.34
N ASN A 115 4.35 -14.43 51.30
CA ASN A 115 3.46 -13.66 52.20
C ASN A 115 4.21 -13.03 53.40
N PRO A 116 3.61 -12.03 54.08
CA PRO A 116 3.01 -12.28 55.40
C PRO A 116 1.64 -11.56 55.62
N PRO A 117 0.87 -11.86 56.70
CA PRO A 117 -0.59 -11.63 56.76
C PRO A 117 -1.04 -10.30 57.40
N ASP A 118 -2.30 -9.92 57.09
CA ASP A 118 -3.27 -9.00 57.75
C ASP A 118 -3.69 -7.75 56.93
N PRO A 119 -4.91 -7.14 57.08
CA PRO A 119 -6.26 -7.61 57.46
C PRO A 119 -7.35 -7.18 56.38
N PRO A 120 -8.70 -7.25 56.58
CA PRO A 120 -9.67 -7.42 55.49
C PRO A 120 -9.92 -6.15 54.67
N SER A 121 -9.48 -6.15 53.41
CA SER A 121 -9.76 -5.10 52.44
C SER A 121 -11.02 -5.41 51.62
N THR A 122 -11.93 -4.43 51.63
CA THR A 122 -13.15 -4.30 50.83
C THR A 122 -12.95 -4.63 49.36
N THR A 123 -13.77 -5.54 48.85
CA THR A 123 -13.83 -5.97 47.45
C THR A 123 -14.37 -4.86 46.55
N THR A 124 -13.50 -4.00 46.02
CA THR A 124 -13.80 -3.17 44.85
C THR A 124 -13.64 -4.01 43.59
N SER A 125 -14.76 -4.40 42.99
CA SER A 125 -14.80 -5.06 41.70
C SER A 125 -14.39 -4.10 40.58
N SER A 126 -13.39 -4.50 39.78
CA SER A 126 -12.99 -3.77 38.58
C SER A 126 -14.05 -3.94 37.49
N ILE A 127 -14.75 -2.86 37.15
CA ILE A 127 -15.67 -2.80 36.01
C ILE A 127 -14.83 -2.63 34.74
N PRO A 128 -14.94 -3.51 33.73
CA PRO A 128 -14.21 -3.36 32.48
C PRO A 128 -14.69 -2.10 31.76
N LEU A 129 -13.77 -1.14 31.54
CA LEU A 129 -14.03 0.00 30.66
C LEU A 129 -14.25 -0.53 29.25
N GLY A 130 -15.50 -0.47 28.78
CA GLY A 130 -15.83 -0.76 27.39
C GLY A 130 -14.96 0.09 26.47
N THR A 131 -14.26 -0.55 25.55
CA THR A 131 -13.55 0.10 24.45
C THR A 131 -14.59 0.74 23.54
N SER A 132 -15.07 1.93 23.90
CA SER A 132 -15.79 2.81 23.00
C SER A 132 -14.80 3.20 21.91
N THR A 133 -14.81 2.44 20.82
CA THR A 133 -14.08 2.73 19.61
C THR A 133 -14.67 4.02 19.06
N SER A 134 -13.90 5.10 19.13
CA SER A 134 -14.22 6.38 18.49
C SER A 134 -14.43 6.15 16.99
N HIS A 135 -15.69 6.15 16.54
CA HIS A 135 -16.05 5.88 15.15
C HIS A 135 -16.21 7.15 14.31
N HIS A 136 -16.54 8.28 14.92
CA HIS A 136 -16.94 9.50 14.22
C HIS A 136 -15.74 10.30 13.71
N VAL A 137 -14.65 10.40 14.49
CA VAL A 137 -13.46 11.17 14.06
C VAL A 137 -12.80 10.56 12.81
N PRO A 138 -12.53 9.24 12.72
CA PRO A 138 -11.97 8.64 11.51
C PRO A 138 -12.92 8.74 10.30
N LEU A 139 -14.22 8.60 10.53
CA LEU A 139 -15.24 8.71 9.49
C LEU A 139 -15.30 10.14 8.92
N LEU A 140 -15.31 11.17 9.77
CA LEU A 140 -15.27 12.56 9.35
C LEU A 140 -14.00 12.86 8.54
N ASN A 141 -12.83 12.40 8.99
CA ASN A 141 -11.57 12.55 8.24
C ASN A 141 -11.66 11.92 6.84
N THR A 142 -12.20 10.70 6.75
CA THR A 142 -12.38 9.99 5.48
C THR A 142 -13.34 10.74 4.56
N LEU A 143 -14.43 11.27 5.10
CA LEU A 143 -15.40 12.08 4.34
C LEU A 143 -14.76 13.37 3.84
N CYS A 144 -14.02 14.10 4.68
CA CYS A 144 -13.32 15.32 4.29
C CYS A 144 -12.34 15.04 3.14
N GLN A 145 -11.53 13.97 3.25
CA GLN A 145 -10.61 13.55 2.18
C GLN A 145 -11.36 13.20 0.89
N SER A 146 -12.47 12.46 0.98
CA SER A 146 -13.27 12.07 -0.19
C SER A 146 -13.89 13.26 -0.92
N LYS A 147 -14.15 14.35 -0.18
CA LYS A 147 -14.72 15.61 -0.68
C LYS A 147 -13.65 16.66 -1.00
N ALA A 148 -12.36 16.31 -0.90
CA ALA A 148 -11.22 17.22 -1.05
C ALA A 148 -11.29 18.47 -0.13
N LEU A 149 -11.83 18.31 1.07
CA LEU A 149 -11.82 19.34 2.11
C LEU A 149 -10.54 19.23 2.95
N PRO A 150 -10.05 20.34 3.53
CA PRO A 150 -8.95 20.31 4.50
C PRO A 150 -9.27 19.38 5.68
N THR A 151 -8.22 18.88 6.34
CA THR A 151 -8.38 18.09 7.58
C THR A 151 -9.16 18.90 8.63
N PRO A 152 -10.18 18.31 9.28
CA PRO A 152 -10.99 19.01 10.27
C PRO A 152 -10.14 19.52 11.43
N LEU A 153 -10.31 20.79 11.79
CA LEU A 153 -9.62 21.43 12.91
C LEU A 153 -10.57 21.52 14.10
N TYR A 154 -10.17 20.92 15.23
CA TYR A 154 -10.97 20.93 16.46
C TYR A 154 -10.42 21.96 17.44
N GLU A 155 -11.28 22.83 17.94
CA GLU A 155 -10.97 23.78 19.00
C GLU A 155 -11.85 23.46 20.21
N ILE A 156 -11.24 22.90 21.26
CA ILE A 156 -11.94 22.39 22.44
C ILE A 156 -11.37 23.11 23.66
N SER A 157 -12.23 23.84 24.34
CA SER A 157 -11.89 24.66 25.51
C SER A 157 -12.68 24.19 26.73
N PRO A 158 -12.12 24.31 27.94
CA PRO A 158 -12.90 24.10 29.16
C PRO A 158 -14.03 25.15 29.21
N VAL A 159 -15.20 24.73 29.68
CA VAL A 159 -16.39 25.59 29.83
C VAL A 159 -16.79 25.56 31.30
N GLY A 160 -16.78 26.73 31.92
CA GLY A 160 -17.10 26.94 33.33
C GLY A 160 -15.93 27.51 34.12
N ASP A 161 -16.21 28.52 34.94
CA ASP A 161 -15.24 29.16 35.84
C ASP A 161 -15.26 28.54 37.25
N SER A 162 -16.01 27.44 37.44
CA SER A 162 -16.20 26.88 38.78
C SER A 162 -14.93 26.17 39.27
N PRO A 163 -14.31 26.62 40.37
CA PRO A 163 -13.15 25.95 40.96
C PRO A 163 -13.51 24.58 41.54
N ASP A 164 -14.78 24.34 41.84
CA ASP A 164 -15.27 23.08 42.40
C ASP A 164 -15.99 22.22 41.34
N HIS A 165 -15.24 21.24 40.83
CA HIS A 165 -15.65 19.86 40.57
C HIS A 165 -16.48 19.42 39.35
N ASP A 166 -16.60 20.20 38.27
CA ASP A 166 -17.02 19.56 37.00
C ASP A 166 -16.44 20.28 35.78
N LEU A 167 -15.15 20.04 35.52
CA LEU A 167 -14.49 20.55 34.32
C LEU A 167 -15.18 19.94 33.09
N ARG A 168 -16.01 20.76 32.46
CA ARG A 168 -16.72 20.42 31.25
C ARG A 168 -15.94 20.98 30.06
N PHE A 169 -16.03 20.32 28.92
CA PHE A 169 -15.39 20.74 27.68
C PHE A 169 -16.47 21.09 26.67
N GLY A 170 -16.33 22.24 26.04
CA GLY A 170 -17.11 22.65 24.88
C GLY A 170 -16.17 23.01 23.74
N GLY A 171 -16.72 23.28 22.56
CA GLY A 171 -15.87 23.62 21.43
C GLY A 171 -16.60 23.62 20.11
N TYR A 172 -15.81 23.70 19.06
CA TYR A 172 -16.27 23.64 17.69
C TYR A 172 -15.27 22.90 16.80
N VAL A 173 -15.75 22.39 15.67
CA VAL A 173 -14.93 21.79 14.62
C VAL A 173 -15.10 22.58 13.33
N ARG A 174 -13.98 22.93 12.69
CA ARG A 174 -13.96 23.64 11.40
C ARG A 174 -13.69 22.65 10.29
N VAL A 175 -14.56 22.63 9.29
CA VAL A 175 -14.41 21.80 8.08
C VAL A 175 -14.57 22.65 6.83
N GLY A 176 -13.46 22.95 6.17
CA GLY A 176 -13.44 23.93 5.08
C GLY A 176 -13.75 25.34 5.60
N THR A 177 -14.81 25.95 5.08
CA THR A 177 -15.30 27.28 5.52
C THR A 177 -16.37 27.20 6.61
N GLU A 178 -16.95 26.03 6.84
CA GLU A 178 -18.02 25.86 7.81
C GLU A 178 -17.46 25.54 9.19
N THR A 179 -18.13 26.07 10.22
CA THR A 179 -17.81 25.81 11.62
C THR A 179 -19.02 25.18 12.30
N VAL A 180 -18.82 24.02 12.92
CA VAL A 180 -19.86 23.32 13.67
C VAL A 180 -19.52 23.38 15.15
N GLY A 181 -20.26 24.19 15.89
CA GLY A 181 -20.23 24.24 17.34
C GLY A 181 -21.26 23.31 17.98
N SER A 182 -21.14 23.13 19.29
CA SER A 182 -22.17 22.48 20.11
C SER A 182 -22.34 23.23 21.42
N GLU A 183 -23.60 23.42 21.82
CA GLU A 183 -23.96 23.91 23.16
C GLU A 183 -23.78 22.83 24.22
N GLN A 184 -23.76 21.56 23.80
CA GLN A 184 -23.50 20.44 24.70
C GLN A 184 -22.07 20.52 25.22
N THR A 185 -21.92 20.31 26.52
CA THR A 185 -20.61 20.15 27.14
C THR A 185 -20.36 18.69 27.49
N TRP A 186 -19.10 18.28 27.44
CA TRP A 186 -18.66 16.90 27.64
C TRP A 186 -17.75 16.77 28.84
N ARG A 187 -17.63 15.56 29.40
CA ARG A 187 -16.82 15.32 30.61
C ARG A 187 -15.32 15.30 30.33
N ASN A 188 -14.93 15.06 29.07
CA ASN A 188 -13.53 15.03 28.67
C ASN A 188 -13.35 15.51 27.21
N LYS A 189 -12.12 15.91 26.86
CA LYS A 189 -11.78 16.39 25.51
C LYS A 189 -12.00 15.34 24.40
N LYS A 190 -11.91 14.04 24.74
CA LYS A 190 -12.10 12.95 23.77
C LYS A 190 -13.57 12.86 23.35
N GLU A 191 -14.48 12.84 24.31
CA GLU A 191 -15.93 12.88 24.08
C GLU A 191 -16.34 14.15 23.34
N ALA A 192 -15.78 15.30 23.71
CA ALA A 192 -16.03 16.55 22.99
C ALA A 192 -15.62 16.45 21.51
N ARG A 193 -14.43 15.89 21.24
CA ARG A 193 -13.98 15.67 19.86
C ARG A 193 -14.91 14.72 19.10
N GLU A 194 -15.36 13.65 19.74
CA GLU A 194 -16.21 12.65 19.11
C GLU A 194 -17.63 13.19 18.83
N GLY A 195 -18.23 13.90 19.79
CA GLY A 195 -19.54 14.53 19.63
C GLY A 195 -19.52 15.66 18.60
N LEU A 196 -18.45 16.45 18.56
CA LEU A 196 -18.25 17.43 17.49
C LEU A 196 -18.11 16.77 16.12
N ALA A 197 -17.38 15.65 16.03
CA ALA A 197 -17.22 14.91 14.78
C ALA A 197 -18.56 14.33 14.30
N GLU A 198 -19.35 13.76 15.21
CA GLU A 198 -20.70 13.23 14.94
C GLU A 198 -21.60 14.30 14.33
N ARG A 199 -21.60 15.52 14.90
CA ARG A 199 -22.40 16.64 14.39
C ARG A 199 -21.91 17.19 13.05
N ALA A 200 -20.61 17.09 12.76
CA ALA A 200 -20.04 17.59 11.51
C ALA A 200 -20.23 16.65 10.32
N ILE A 201 -20.38 15.33 10.53
CA ILE A 201 -20.60 14.34 9.47
C ILE A 201 -21.78 14.68 8.54
N PRO A 202 -23.00 14.98 9.02
CA PRO A 202 -24.11 15.30 8.13
C PRO A 202 -23.85 16.57 7.30
N LEU A 203 -23.16 17.56 7.87
CA LEU A 203 -22.79 18.78 7.16
C LEU A 203 -21.82 18.49 6.00
N VAL A 204 -20.76 17.72 6.25
CA VAL A 204 -19.79 17.32 5.21
C VAL A 204 -20.43 16.41 4.15
N THR A 205 -21.39 15.59 4.56
CA THR A 205 -22.14 14.73 3.63
C THR A 205 -23.03 15.56 2.71
N ALA A 206 -23.74 16.55 3.28
CA ALA A 206 -24.63 17.47 2.57
C ALA A 206 -23.90 18.50 1.70
N MET A 207 -22.61 18.74 1.95
CA MET A 207 -21.73 19.45 1.00
C MET A 207 -21.65 18.62 -0.29
N ALA A 208 -22.54 18.95 -1.23
CA ALA A 208 -22.41 18.56 -2.63
C ALA A 208 -21.04 19.06 -3.11
N GLY A 209 -20.30 18.23 -3.83
CA GLY A 209 -18.93 18.51 -4.24
C GLY A 209 -18.85 19.82 -5.03
N ARG A 210 -18.68 20.94 -4.33
CA ARG A 210 -18.42 22.23 -4.95
C ARG A 210 -17.12 22.06 -5.70
N ALA A 211 -17.21 22.21 -7.01
CA ALA A 211 -16.08 22.18 -7.91
C ALA A 211 -14.94 23.03 -7.33
N ARG A 212 -13.75 22.44 -7.32
CA ARG A 212 -12.56 22.97 -6.66
C ARG A 212 -12.31 24.42 -7.05
N HIS A 213 -12.20 25.30 -6.06
CA HIS A 213 -11.25 26.40 -6.18
C HIS A 213 -9.84 25.81 -6.06
N PRO A 214 -8.88 26.18 -6.94
CA PRO A 214 -7.50 25.73 -6.81
C PRO A 214 -6.97 26.21 -5.46
N SER A 215 -6.70 25.27 -4.56
CA SER A 215 -6.09 25.58 -3.28
C SER A 215 -4.72 26.18 -3.55
N ILE A 216 -4.53 27.45 -3.16
CA ILE A 216 -3.22 28.02 -2.92
C ILE A 216 -2.47 27.02 -2.05
N ALA A 217 -1.30 26.60 -2.52
CA ALA A 217 -0.46 25.61 -1.86
C ALA A 217 -0.29 25.96 -0.39
N THR A 218 -1.02 25.27 0.48
CA THR A 218 -0.63 25.11 1.87
C THR A 218 0.71 24.39 1.80
N THR A 219 1.77 25.17 2.01
CA THR A 219 3.13 24.68 2.16
C THR A 219 3.12 23.41 2.99
N PRO A 220 3.76 22.31 2.53
CA PRO A 220 3.97 21.18 3.39
C PRO A 220 4.73 21.72 4.60
N THR A 221 4.11 21.68 5.77
CA THR A 221 4.84 21.81 7.01
C THR A 221 5.81 20.65 6.97
N THR A 222 7.05 20.97 6.62
CA THR A 222 8.22 20.12 6.73
C THR A 222 8.36 19.81 8.22
N THR A 223 7.55 18.87 8.72
CA THR A 223 7.99 18.03 9.82
C THR A 223 9.18 17.31 9.23
N THR A 224 10.35 17.86 9.51
CA THR A 224 11.66 17.30 9.21
C THR A 224 11.53 15.81 9.47
N ALA A 225 11.45 15.04 8.39
CA ALA A 225 11.67 13.63 8.46
C ALA A 225 13.10 13.54 8.96
N ASP A 226 13.22 13.30 10.27
CA ASP A 226 14.40 12.74 10.89
C ASP A 226 14.55 11.33 10.30
N THR A 227 14.86 11.29 9.01
CA THR A 227 15.43 10.16 8.31
C THR A 227 16.83 10.03 8.87
N GLY A 228 16.90 9.40 10.05
CA GLY A 228 18.14 8.97 10.66
C GLY A 228 19.04 8.38 9.58
N ILE A 229 20.25 8.95 9.51
CA ILE A 229 21.43 8.43 8.81
C ILE A 229 21.08 7.78 7.45
N GLY A 230 20.74 8.63 6.47
CA GLY A 230 20.82 8.28 5.04
C GLY A 230 19.50 7.99 4.31
N GLY A 231 18.33 8.20 4.91
CA GLY A 231 17.03 8.11 4.20
C GLY A 231 16.65 6.73 3.64
N LYS A 232 17.46 5.71 3.88
CA LYS A 232 17.22 4.34 3.43
C LYS A 232 16.12 3.68 4.27
N ASN A 233 15.18 3.00 3.61
CA ASN A 233 14.16 2.20 4.28
C ASN A 233 14.74 0.83 4.70
N TRP A 234 15.49 0.82 5.79
CA TRP A 234 16.17 -0.38 6.32
C TRP A 234 15.22 -1.55 6.59
N VAL A 235 14.00 -1.27 7.05
CA VAL A 235 12.96 -2.28 7.28
C VAL A 235 12.58 -2.98 5.96
N GLY A 236 12.43 -2.21 4.88
CA GLY A 236 12.13 -2.73 3.55
C GLY A 236 13.26 -3.60 2.99
N VAL A 237 14.51 -3.14 3.13
CA VAL A 237 15.71 -3.90 2.71
C VAL A 237 15.79 -5.24 3.44
N LEU A 238 15.59 -5.24 4.76
CA LEU A 238 15.61 -6.46 5.56
C LEU A 238 14.50 -7.43 5.14
N GLN A 239 13.31 -6.92 4.86
CA GLN A 239 12.18 -7.73 4.41
C GLN A 239 12.40 -8.30 3.01
N GLU A 240 12.99 -7.54 2.10
CA GLU A 240 13.36 -8.02 0.75
C GLU A 240 14.41 -9.13 0.83
N TYR A 241 15.46 -8.95 1.64
CA TYR A 241 16.44 -10.00 1.91
C TYR A 241 15.78 -11.26 2.46
N HIS A 242 14.86 -11.11 3.42
CA HIS A 242 14.17 -12.25 3.99
C HIS A 242 13.33 -13.00 2.95
N ASN A 243 12.56 -12.26 2.14
CA ASN A 243 11.73 -12.83 1.08
C ASN A 243 12.55 -13.52 -0.02
N ALA A 244 13.75 -13.00 -0.31
CA ALA A 244 14.65 -13.58 -1.32
C ALA A 244 15.38 -14.84 -0.82
N THR A 245 15.71 -14.88 0.48
CA THR A 245 16.53 -15.95 1.07
C THR A 245 15.69 -17.10 1.62
N TYR A 246 14.52 -16.80 2.19
CA TYR A 246 13.68 -17.78 2.86
C TYR A 246 12.37 -17.95 2.10
N SER A 247 12.24 -19.10 1.42
CA SER A 247 10.98 -19.55 0.84
C SER A 247 10.03 -20.02 1.94
N GLY A 248 9.43 -19.09 2.69
CA GLY A 248 8.48 -19.41 3.76
C GLY A 248 8.01 -18.20 4.57
N SER A 249 6.91 -18.36 5.30
CA SER A 249 6.21 -17.32 6.10
C SER A 249 6.98 -16.82 7.33
N GLN A 250 8.28 -17.07 7.42
CA GLN A 250 9.06 -16.43 8.48
C GLN A 250 9.31 -14.99 8.02
N SER A 251 9.00 -14.03 8.88
CA SER A 251 9.32 -12.63 8.66
C SER A 251 10.22 -12.18 9.81
N PRO A 252 11.03 -11.12 9.65
CA PRO A 252 11.75 -10.52 10.77
C PRO A 252 10.78 -10.22 11.93
N VAL A 253 11.12 -10.67 13.14
CA VAL A 253 10.29 -10.52 14.33
C VAL A 253 10.79 -9.33 15.11
N TYR A 254 9.93 -8.33 15.33
CA TYR A 254 10.26 -7.15 16.12
C TYR A 254 9.62 -7.21 17.51
N SER A 255 10.40 -6.92 18.54
CA SER A 255 9.94 -6.74 19.91
C SER A 255 10.13 -5.28 20.31
N TYR A 256 9.11 -4.67 20.90
CA TYR A 256 9.12 -3.25 21.27
C TYR A 256 9.13 -3.09 22.77
N TYR A 257 9.88 -2.11 23.25
CA TYR A 257 10.01 -1.78 24.66
C TYR A 257 9.71 -0.29 24.85
N GLN A 258 9.04 0.05 25.95
CA GLN A 258 8.89 1.43 26.37
C GLN A 258 10.06 1.76 27.31
N VAL A 259 10.87 2.73 26.92
CA VAL A 259 11.96 3.27 27.75
C VAL A 259 11.39 4.43 28.57
N GLU A 260 12.13 4.93 29.55
CA GLU A 260 11.71 6.00 30.45
C GLU A 260 10.90 7.11 29.75
N GLY A 261 9.73 7.44 30.31
CA GLY A 261 8.83 8.45 29.74
C GLY A 261 8.17 8.03 28.42
N ARG A 262 8.45 8.78 27.35
CA ARG A 262 7.78 8.67 26.03
C ARG A 262 8.67 8.07 24.94
N PHE A 263 9.81 7.50 25.33
CA PHE A 263 10.75 6.92 24.38
C PHE A 263 10.47 5.43 24.14
N PHE A 264 10.90 4.94 22.99
CA PHE A 264 10.68 3.58 22.54
C PHE A 264 12.01 2.94 22.15
N ALA A 265 12.16 1.66 22.47
CA ALA A 265 13.25 0.81 22.03
C ALA A 265 12.68 -0.36 21.22
N ALA A 266 13.50 -0.97 20.38
CA ALA A 266 13.09 -2.14 19.62
C ALA A 266 14.27 -3.09 19.40
N THR A 267 13.97 -4.39 19.43
CA THR A 267 14.88 -5.43 18.98
C THR A 267 14.28 -6.18 17.79
N CYS A 268 15.14 -6.72 16.92
CA CYS A 268 14.77 -7.47 15.73
C CYS A 268 15.46 -8.84 15.73
N GLY A 269 14.69 -9.92 15.65
CA GLY A 269 15.19 -11.28 15.48
C GLY A 269 15.01 -11.76 14.04
N ILE A 270 16.04 -12.41 13.48
CA ILE A 270 15.97 -13.10 12.17
C ILE A 270 16.07 -14.61 12.42
N PRO A 271 14.96 -15.36 12.41
CA PRO A 271 14.90 -16.74 12.91
C PRO A 271 15.86 -17.74 12.26
N ALA A 272 16.22 -17.54 10.98
CA ALA A 272 16.93 -18.55 10.19
C ALA A 272 18.29 -18.07 9.64
N ALA A 273 18.73 -16.85 9.96
CA ALA A 273 19.93 -16.27 9.34
C ALA A 273 21.21 -16.44 10.13
N LEU A 274 21.15 -16.61 11.45
CA LEU A 274 22.33 -16.69 12.29
C LEU A 274 22.15 -17.78 13.34
N PRO A 275 23.09 -18.74 13.44
CA PRO A 275 23.12 -19.67 14.56
C PRO A 275 23.40 -18.87 15.84
N GLY A 276 22.53 -19.03 16.84
CA GLY A 276 22.46 -18.17 18.01
C GLY A 276 21.41 -17.08 17.79
N SER A 277 20.44 -17.00 18.69
CA SER A 277 19.31 -16.05 18.68
C SER A 277 19.76 -14.60 18.85
N ARG A 278 20.57 -14.09 17.92
CA ARG A 278 21.08 -12.72 17.96
C ARG A 278 19.93 -11.79 17.64
N GLN A 279 19.51 -11.05 18.66
CA GLN A 279 18.63 -9.92 18.51
C GLN A 279 19.46 -8.71 18.09
N PHE A 280 18.95 -7.94 17.12
CA PHE A 280 19.54 -6.70 16.63
C PHE A 280 18.79 -5.50 17.21
N GLY A 281 19.45 -4.36 17.38
CA GLY A 281 18.93 -3.26 18.17
C GLY A 281 19.12 -3.48 19.66
N SER A 282 18.58 -2.56 20.45
CA SER A 282 18.73 -2.55 21.90
C SER A 282 17.36 -2.40 22.58
N PRO A 283 17.11 -3.12 23.69
CA PRO A 283 15.90 -2.92 24.49
C PRO A 283 15.96 -1.67 25.37
N THR A 284 17.12 -1.02 25.49
CA THR A 284 17.34 0.16 26.35
C THR A 284 17.61 1.45 25.57
N GLU A 285 17.88 1.37 24.27
CA GLU A 285 18.18 2.55 23.45
C GLU A 285 16.90 3.34 23.13
N ALA A 286 16.85 4.58 23.61
CA ALA A 286 15.67 5.42 23.55
C ALA A 286 15.51 6.15 22.20
N PHE A 287 14.40 5.89 21.50
CA PHE A 287 14.01 6.60 20.28
C PHE A 287 12.70 7.37 20.49
N ALA A 288 12.52 8.49 19.78
CA ALA A 288 11.32 9.33 19.87
C ALA A 288 10.03 8.65 19.38
N SER A 289 10.12 7.56 18.62
CA SER A 289 8.96 6.80 18.13
C SER A 289 9.28 5.32 17.91
N LYS A 290 8.25 4.47 17.96
CA LYS A 290 8.36 3.03 17.63
C LYS A 290 8.93 2.79 16.23
N LYS A 291 8.59 3.65 15.26
CA LYS A 291 9.07 3.55 13.88
C LYS A 291 10.57 3.82 13.76
N ALA A 292 11.07 4.82 14.50
CA ALA A 292 12.50 5.11 14.56
C ALA A 292 13.28 3.95 15.23
N ALA A 293 12.77 3.43 16.35
CA ALA A 293 13.35 2.26 17.02
C ALA A 293 13.40 1.02 16.09
N GLN A 294 12.29 0.73 15.41
CA GLN A 294 12.21 -0.37 14.43
C GLN A 294 13.21 -0.18 13.29
N GLY A 295 13.33 1.05 12.77
CA GLY A 295 14.27 1.41 11.73
C GLY A 295 15.72 1.18 12.16
N ASN A 296 16.08 1.54 13.40
CA ASN A 296 17.42 1.30 13.92
C ASN A 296 17.73 -0.20 14.10
N ALA A 297 16.80 -0.96 14.70
CA ALA A 297 16.96 -2.40 14.84
C ALA A 297 17.10 -3.12 13.48
N ALA A 298 16.35 -2.67 12.46
CA ALA A 298 16.48 -3.19 11.11
C ALA A 298 17.82 -2.80 10.46
N ARG A 299 18.32 -1.58 10.71
CA ARG A 299 19.63 -1.13 10.21
C ARG A 299 20.75 -2.00 10.76
N GLU A 300 20.80 -2.23 12.07
CA GLU A 300 21.81 -3.10 12.69
C GLU A 300 21.75 -4.54 12.16
N ALA A 301 20.53 -5.04 11.93
CA ALA A 301 20.32 -6.35 11.33
C ALA A 301 20.89 -6.43 9.91
N VAL A 302 20.62 -5.43 9.06
CA VAL A 302 21.16 -5.36 7.69
C VAL A 302 22.68 -5.18 7.69
N GLU A 303 23.24 -4.37 8.58
CA GLU A 303 24.69 -4.19 8.74
C GLU A 303 25.39 -5.51 9.12
N ALA A 304 24.80 -6.29 10.04
CA ALA A 304 25.32 -7.61 10.38
C ALA A 304 25.23 -8.61 9.21
N LEU A 305 24.16 -8.54 8.40
CA LEU A 305 24.03 -9.35 7.19
C LEU A 305 25.04 -8.95 6.11
N MET A 306 25.35 -7.65 5.96
CA MET A 306 26.38 -7.15 5.06
C MET A 306 27.77 -7.58 5.53
N ALA A 307 28.07 -7.48 6.83
CA ALA A 307 29.32 -7.97 7.42
C ALA A 307 29.50 -9.47 7.23
N GLY A 308 28.41 -10.24 7.22
CA GLY A 308 28.40 -11.67 6.90
C GLY A 308 28.45 -12.00 5.40
N GLY A 309 28.53 -11.00 4.52
CA GLY A 309 28.53 -11.20 3.05
C GLY A 309 27.21 -11.71 2.47
N LYS A 310 26.10 -11.64 3.22
CA LYS A 310 24.79 -12.16 2.79
C LYS A 310 23.97 -11.11 2.03
N VAL A 311 24.20 -9.83 2.30
CA VAL A 311 23.59 -8.69 1.61
C VAL A 311 24.71 -7.89 0.94
N GLY A 312 24.49 -7.41 -0.28
CA GLY A 312 25.47 -6.57 -0.98
C GLY A 312 25.69 -5.23 -0.27
N VAL A 313 26.82 -4.59 -0.53
CA VAL A 313 27.24 -3.33 0.13
C VAL A 313 26.21 -2.20 -0.01
N ASP A 314 25.40 -2.23 -1.08
CA ASP A 314 24.36 -1.22 -1.33
C ASP A 314 23.03 -1.50 -0.62
N GLY A 315 22.90 -2.62 0.10
CA GLY A 315 21.63 -3.13 0.59
C GLY A 315 20.81 -3.85 -0.48
N VAL A 316 21.31 -3.94 -1.71
CA VAL A 316 20.73 -4.76 -2.78
C VAL A 316 21.22 -6.19 -2.60
N THR A 317 20.28 -7.14 -2.53
CA THR A 317 20.60 -8.54 -2.31
C THR A 317 21.43 -9.07 -3.48
N THR A 318 22.69 -9.39 -3.23
CA THR A 318 23.55 -10.14 -4.15
C THR A 318 23.19 -11.61 -4.06
N ALA A 319 21.99 -11.97 -4.46
CA ALA A 319 21.66 -13.37 -4.64
C ALA A 319 22.55 -13.93 -5.76
N ALA A 320 23.50 -14.80 -5.38
CA ALA A 320 24.33 -15.60 -6.27
C ALA A 320 23.44 -16.63 -7.01
N GLY A 321 22.63 -16.13 -7.95
CA GLY A 321 21.65 -16.90 -8.71
C GLY A 321 20.81 -16.02 -9.64
N GLY A 322 21.40 -14.95 -10.16
CA GLY A 322 20.67 -13.89 -10.86
C GLY A 322 19.81 -14.35 -12.03
N ARG A 323 18.61 -13.75 -12.13
CA ARG A 323 18.11 -13.27 -13.42
C ARG A 323 18.35 -11.77 -13.49
N LYS A 324 19.52 -11.42 -14.03
CA LYS A 324 19.89 -10.05 -14.40
C LYS A 324 18.93 -9.61 -15.53
N LYS A 325 17.84 -8.91 -15.21
CA LYS A 325 16.99 -8.29 -16.23
C LYS A 325 17.72 -7.06 -16.77
N GLY A 326 18.26 -7.20 -17.98
CA GLY A 326 18.94 -6.13 -18.71
C GLY A 326 18.05 -4.90 -18.82
N LYS A 327 18.60 -3.75 -18.44
CA LYS A 327 17.99 -2.43 -18.59
C LYS A 327 18.11 -2.01 -20.05
N GLY A 328 17.15 -2.41 -20.87
CA GLY A 328 16.94 -1.87 -22.21
C GLY A 328 16.22 -0.52 -22.10
N SER A 329 16.90 0.55 -22.53
CA SER A 329 16.34 1.89 -22.69
C SER A 329 15.35 1.88 -23.85
N GLY A 330 14.05 1.90 -23.55
CA GLY A 330 12.98 2.15 -24.50
C GLY A 330 11.92 3.01 -23.83
N SER A 331 11.78 4.26 -24.28
CA SER A 331 10.75 5.19 -23.83
C SER A 331 9.37 4.59 -24.08
N GLY A 332 8.63 4.32 -23.01
CA GLY A 332 7.24 3.88 -23.03
C GLY A 332 6.62 4.12 -21.67
N ASP A 333 5.57 4.93 -21.66
CA ASP A 333 4.77 5.34 -20.50
C ASP A 333 4.35 4.12 -19.66
N GLY A 334 4.96 3.97 -18.48
CA GLY A 334 4.96 2.73 -17.70
C GLY A 334 4.62 2.95 -16.24
N GLY A 335 3.39 2.57 -15.86
CA GLY A 335 2.90 2.58 -14.49
C GLY A 335 3.72 1.69 -13.55
N GLY A 336 4.14 2.27 -12.43
CA GLY A 336 4.92 1.62 -11.39
C GLY A 336 4.23 0.39 -10.80
N GLY A 337 4.81 -0.77 -11.05
CA GLY A 337 4.50 -2.02 -10.37
C GLY A 337 5.14 -2.07 -8.99
N ALA A 338 4.37 -2.50 -7.99
CA ALA A 338 4.88 -2.86 -6.68
C ALA A 338 4.55 -4.34 -6.41
N GLY A 339 5.61 -5.15 -6.21
CA GLY A 339 5.55 -6.43 -5.49
C GLY A 339 5.52 -7.71 -6.33
N GLY A 340 6.45 -7.88 -7.27
CA GLY A 340 6.66 -9.16 -7.96
C GLY A 340 7.44 -10.15 -7.08
N GLY A 341 6.76 -10.82 -6.15
CA GLY A 341 7.22 -12.14 -5.71
C GLY A 341 7.13 -13.09 -6.90
N GLY A 342 8.13 -13.94 -7.11
CA GLY A 342 8.21 -14.90 -8.22
C GLY A 342 7.15 -16.00 -8.16
N GLY A 343 5.88 -15.60 -8.21
CA GLY A 343 4.73 -16.49 -8.33
C GLY A 343 4.62 -16.89 -9.80
N GLY A 344 4.73 -18.19 -10.07
CA GLY A 344 4.37 -18.71 -11.38
C GLY A 344 2.91 -18.38 -11.73
N PRO A 345 2.48 -18.68 -12.97
CA PRO A 345 1.15 -18.30 -13.43
C PRO A 345 0.06 -18.79 -12.47
N CYS A 346 -0.85 -17.88 -12.13
CA CYS A 346 -1.92 -18.11 -11.17
C CYS A 346 -3.03 -18.98 -11.78
N VAL A 347 -3.07 -19.10 -13.10
CA VAL A 347 -3.93 -20.04 -13.82
C VAL A 347 -3.06 -20.98 -14.64
N ARG A 348 -3.27 -22.29 -14.51
CA ARG A 348 -2.58 -23.31 -15.30
C ARG A 348 -3.54 -24.38 -15.78
N LEU A 349 -3.30 -24.89 -16.98
CA LEU A 349 -3.99 -26.06 -17.49
C LEU A 349 -3.21 -27.31 -17.03
N THR A 350 -3.93 -28.27 -16.45
CA THR A 350 -3.41 -29.58 -16.04
C THR A 350 -4.27 -30.68 -16.65
N ASP A 351 -3.81 -31.94 -16.62
CA ASP A 351 -4.60 -33.09 -17.08
C ASP A 351 -5.93 -33.23 -16.31
N ALA A 352 -6.00 -32.70 -15.09
CA ALA A 352 -7.20 -32.69 -14.24
C ALA A 352 -8.13 -31.48 -14.47
N GLY A 353 -7.81 -30.62 -15.44
CA GLY A 353 -8.54 -29.40 -15.77
C GLY A 353 -7.80 -28.11 -15.43
N LEU A 354 -8.53 -27.00 -15.44
CA LEU A 354 -8.01 -25.68 -15.16
C LEU A 354 -7.88 -25.45 -13.64
N VAL A 355 -6.65 -25.22 -13.18
CA VAL A 355 -6.34 -24.93 -11.79
C VAL A 355 -6.14 -23.43 -11.62
N VAL A 356 -6.92 -22.82 -10.72
CA VAL A 356 -6.85 -21.39 -10.40
C VAL A 356 -6.35 -21.21 -8.96
N ASN A 357 -5.21 -20.56 -8.79
CA ASN A 357 -4.64 -20.22 -7.48
C ASN A 357 -5.31 -18.97 -6.90
N LYS A 358 -5.87 -19.08 -5.70
CA LYS A 358 -6.55 -17.96 -5.01
C LYS A 358 -5.63 -16.77 -4.65
N GLY A 359 -4.32 -16.97 -4.62
CA GLY A 359 -3.35 -15.93 -4.22
C GLY A 359 -3.11 -14.81 -5.24
N GLY A 360 -3.52 -14.97 -6.50
CA GLY A 360 -3.30 -13.96 -7.55
C GLY A 360 -4.41 -12.90 -7.61
N SER A 361 -4.03 -11.65 -7.91
CA SER A 361 -4.97 -10.57 -8.28
C SER A 361 -5.83 -10.97 -9.49
N PHE A 362 -7.07 -10.51 -9.57
CA PHE A 362 -7.97 -10.77 -10.70
C PHE A 362 -7.36 -10.33 -12.03
N ALA A 363 -6.66 -9.19 -12.06
CA ALA A 363 -6.00 -8.75 -13.29
C ALA A 363 -4.97 -9.77 -13.81
N GLN A 364 -4.22 -10.40 -12.90
CA GLN A 364 -3.27 -11.47 -13.26
C GLN A 364 -4.02 -12.72 -13.72
N ARG A 365 -5.11 -13.10 -13.05
CA ARG A 365 -5.90 -14.28 -13.45
C ARG A 365 -6.48 -14.14 -14.85
N VAL A 366 -7.04 -12.97 -15.18
CA VAL A 366 -7.53 -12.67 -16.53
C VAL A 366 -6.39 -12.72 -17.55
N THR A 367 -5.23 -12.17 -17.21
CA THR A 367 -4.04 -12.18 -18.09
C THR A 367 -3.53 -13.59 -18.35
N ASP A 368 -3.54 -14.47 -17.36
CA ASP A 368 -3.09 -15.85 -17.49
C ASP A 368 -4.14 -16.74 -18.19
N MET A 369 -5.43 -16.46 -17.99
CA MET A 369 -6.53 -17.26 -18.55
C MET A 369 -6.84 -16.93 -20.01
N ALA A 370 -6.69 -15.66 -20.43
CA ALA A 370 -7.01 -15.25 -21.79
C ALA A 370 -6.23 -16.06 -22.86
N PRO A 371 -4.91 -16.26 -22.77
CA PRO A 371 -4.17 -17.10 -23.71
C PRO A 371 -4.62 -18.56 -23.72
N LEU A 372 -4.98 -19.13 -22.57
CA LEU A 372 -5.48 -20.51 -22.46
C LEU A 372 -6.80 -20.70 -23.22
N MET A 373 -7.59 -19.64 -23.32
CA MET A 373 -8.83 -19.60 -24.10
C MET A 373 -8.63 -19.19 -25.57
N GLY A 374 -7.39 -19.00 -26.00
CA GLY A 374 -7.07 -18.51 -27.35
C GLY A 374 -7.50 -17.05 -27.57
N LEU A 375 -7.63 -16.27 -26.49
CA LEU A 375 -7.93 -14.85 -26.53
C LEU A 375 -6.64 -14.03 -26.54
N PRO A 376 -6.65 -12.85 -27.17
CA PRO A 376 -5.53 -11.92 -27.12
C PRO A 376 -5.33 -11.39 -25.69
N THR A 377 -4.19 -10.74 -25.46
CA THR A 377 -3.93 -10.07 -24.18
C THR A 377 -4.99 -9.00 -23.90
N PRO A 378 -5.61 -8.98 -22.70
CA PRO A 378 -6.63 -7.99 -22.34
C PRO A 378 -6.03 -6.57 -22.32
N GLN A 379 -6.72 -5.61 -22.94
CA GLN A 379 -6.35 -4.19 -22.87
C GLN A 379 -7.27 -3.46 -21.89
N TYR A 380 -6.70 -2.97 -20.79
CA TYR A 380 -7.44 -2.21 -19.78
C TYR A 380 -7.47 -0.73 -20.14
N HIS A 381 -8.67 -0.19 -20.28
CA HIS A 381 -8.92 1.24 -20.46
C HIS A 381 -9.44 1.78 -19.13
N ILE A 382 -8.70 2.71 -18.50
CA ILE A 382 -9.05 3.29 -17.20
C ILE A 382 -8.92 4.81 -17.31
N GLU A 383 -10.04 5.49 -17.19
CA GLU A 383 -10.15 6.93 -17.42
C GLU A 383 -10.85 7.62 -16.24
N PRO A 384 -10.56 8.89 -15.96
CA PRO A 384 -11.31 9.67 -14.99
C PRO A 384 -12.81 9.72 -15.32
N ALA A 385 -13.65 9.46 -14.32
CA ALA A 385 -15.10 9.48 -14.47
C ALA A 385 -15.63 10.88 -14.83
N SER A 386 -14.95 11.93 -14.37
CA SER A 386 -15.20 13.31 -14.79
C SER A 386 -13.97 14.19 -14.52
N ALA A 387 -13.85 15.31 -15.24
CA ALA A 387 -12.82 16.32 -14.97
C ALA A 387 -12.92 16.91 -13.55
N ALA A 388 -14.13 16.92 -12.98
CA ALA A 388 -14.37 17.40 -11.61
C ALA A 388 -13.87 16.42 -10.52
N ALA A 389 -13.76 15.12 -10.85
CA ALA A 389 -13.37 14.07 -9.92
C ALA A 389 -12.27 13.16 -10.51
N PRO A 390 -11.03 13.65 -10.69
CA PRO A 390 -9.96 12.92 -11.38
C PRO A 390 -9.50 11.64 -10.68
N ASN A 391 -9.84 11.48 -9.39
CA ASN A 391 -9.48 10.29 -8.60
C ASN A 391 -10.54 9.17 -8.68
N LEU A 392 -11.74 9.48 -9.16
CA LEU A 392 -12.77 8.48 -9.48
C LEU A 392 -12.57 8.06 -10.93
N LEU A 393 -12.40 6.76 -11.14
CA LEU A 393 -12.07 6.20 -12.43
C LEU A 393 -13.20 5.28 -12.91
N ASN A 394 -13.49 5.39 -14.20
CA ASN A 394 -14.25 4.39 -14.93
C ASN A 394 -13.25 3.53 -15.71
N GLY A 395 -13.61 2.29 -15.98
CA GLY A 395 -12.78 1.47 -16.83
C GLY A 395 -13.49 0.25 -17.39
N TYR A 396 -12.87 -0.36 -18.37
CA TYR A 396 -13.32 -1.57 -19.05
C TYR A 396 -12.12 -2.28 -19.70
N VAL A 397 -12.34 -3.48 -20.20
CA VAL A 397 -11.35 -4.25 -20.97
C VAL A 397 -11.83 -4.49 -22.39
N THR A 398 -10.91 -4.46 -23.35
CA THR A 398 -11.14 -4.92 -24.74
C THR A 398 -10.22 -6.08 -25.09
N PHE A 399 -10.72 -6.99 -25.94
CA PHE A 399 -9.97 -8.11 -26.52
C PHE A 399 -9.88 -7.92 -28.04
N ASN A 400 -8.76 -7.35 -28.51
CA ASN A 400 -8.64 -6.92 -29.91
C ASN A 400 -8.66 -8.12 -30.88
N GLY A 401 -9.52 -8.06 -31.89
CA GLY A 401 -9.58 -9.07 -32.95
C GLY A 401 -10.39 -10.32 -32.61
N VAL A 402 -11.17 -10.32 -31.53
CA VAL A 402 -12.11 -11.41 -31.23
C VAL A 402 -13.55 -10.95 -31.48
N PRO A 403 -14.22 -11.44 -32.54
CA PRO A 403 -15.60 -11.04 -32.86
C PRO A 403 -16.60 -11.31 -31.73
N ALA A 404 -16.35 -12.34 -30.91
CA ALA A 404 -17.19 -12.64 -29.75
C ALA A 404 -17.20 -11.49 -28.73
N PHE A 405 -16.08 -10.77 -28.56
CA PHE A 405 -15.94 -9.67 -27.60
C PHE A 405 -15.98 -8.31 -28.32
N GLN A 406 -17.06 -8.04 -29.03
CA GLN A 406 -17.30 -6.69 -29.55
C GLN A 406 -17.74 -5.75 -28.42
N GLY A 407 -16.84 -4.87 -28.01
CA GLY A 407 -17.13 -3.78 -27.08
C GLY A 407 -16.45 -3.88 -25.71
N PRO A 408 -16.82 -2.99 -24.78
CA PRO A 408 -16.28 -2.96 -23.43
C PRO A 408 -16.75 -4.17 -22.61
N VAL A 409 -15.81 -4.84 -21.95
CA VAL A 409 -16.08 -5.98 -21.05
C VAL A 409 -15.68 -5.62 -19.62
N GLY A 410 -16.52 -6.00 -18.65
CA GLY A 410 -16.24 -5.78 -17.23
C GLY A 410 -16.20 -4.30 -16.85
N GLU A 411 -17.17 -3.51 -17.31
CA GLU A 411 -17.25 -2.09 -16.95
C GLU A 411 -17.27 -1.88 -15.43
N ALA A 412 -16.41 -1.00 -14.94
CA ALA A 412 -16.43 -0.48 -13.57
C ALA A 412 -16.58 1.04 -13.62
N ARG A 413 -17.39 1.59 -12.70
CA ARG A 413 -17.66 3.04 -12.64
C ARG A 413 -17.37 3.60 -11.26
N ASN A 414 -16.86 4.84 -11.22
CA ASN A 414 -16.59 5.60 -10.00
C ASN A 414 -15.69 4.86 -8.99
N VAL A 415 -14.66 4.15 -9.47
CA VAL A 415 -13.73 3.42 -8.60
C VAL A 415 -12.57 4.33 -8.21
N TYR A 416 -12.29 4.43 -6.91
CA TYR A 416 -11.19 5.26 -6.42
C TYR A 416 -9.84 4.57 -6.60
N GLY A 417 -8.95 5.22 -7.37
CA GLY A 417 -7.56 4.81 -7.58
C GLY A 417 -7.37 3.75 -8.68
N LYS A 418 -6.30 3.92 -9.48
CA LYS A 418 -6.02 3.13 -10.70
C LYS A 418 -5.93 1.62 -10.45
N LYS A 419 -5.28 1.22 -9.35
CA LYS A 419 -5.11 -0.19 -8.98
C LYS A 419 -6.46 -0.87 -8.69
N ASN A 420 -7.31 -0.22 -7.90
CA ASN A 420 -8.62 -0.75 -7.56
C ASN A 420 -9.55 -0.77 -8.77
N ALA A 421 -9.51 0.28 -9.60
CA ALA A 421 -10.28 0.32 -10.85
C ALA A 421 -9.92 -0.84 -11.77
N ARG A 422 -8.62 -1.10 -11.96
CA ARG A 422 -8.14 -2.25 -12.75
C ARG A 422 -8.64 -3.58 -12.19
N GLU A 423 -8.62 -3.73 -10.88
CA GLU A 423 -9.02 -4.97 -10.21
C GLU A 423 -10.53 -5.21 -10.31
N GLU A 424 -11.35 -4.17 -10.13
CA GLU A 424 -12.82 -4.28 -10.29
C GLU A 424 -13.20 -4.61 -11.74
N VAL A 425 -12.56 -3.96 -12.73
CA VAL A 425 -12.73 -4.32 -14.14
C VAL A 425 -12.35 -5.78 -14.37
N ALA A 426 -11.20 -6.21 -13.83
CA ALA A 426 -10.74 -7.58 -13.99
C ALA A 426 -11.67 -8.62 -13.34
N LYS A 427 -12.35 -8.29 -12.24
CA LYS A 427 -13.37 -9.17 -11.63
C LYS A 427 -14.54 -9.41 -12.59
N GLY A 428 -15.05 -8.35 -13.21
CA GLY A 428 -16.13 -8.47 -14.20
C GLY A 428 -15.72 -9.32 -15.40
N VAL A 429 -14.52 -9.10 -15.93
CA VAL A 429 -13.96 -9.90 -17.02
C VAL A 429 -13.73 -11.35 -16.61
N TRP A 430 -13.24 -11.60 -15.40
CA TRP A 430 -12.98 -12.93 -14.89
C TRP A 430 -14.24 -13.80 -14.87
N GLU A 431 -15.39 -13.25 -14.46
CA GLU A 431 -16.65 -14.00 -14.45
C GLU A 431 -17.09 -14.39 -15.86
N VAL A 432 -16.93 -13.50 -16.84
CA VAL A 432 -17.20 -13.79 -18.26
C VAL A 432 -16.29 -14.91 -18.76
N LEU A 433 -14.99 -14.83 -18.47
CA LEU A 433 -14.04 -15.87 -18.87
C LEU A 433 -14.33 -17.21 -18.20
N ARG A 434 -14.79 -17.21 -16.94
CA ARG A 434 -15.17 -18.41 -16.18
C ARG A 434 -16.32 -19.15 -16.86
N VAL A 435 -17.34 -18.41 -17.28
CA VAL A 435 -18.51 -19.00 -17.94
C VAL A 435 -18.17 -19.51 -19.33
N LEU A 436 -17.37 -18.77 -20.09
CA LEU A 436 -16.87 -19.21 -21.39
C LEU A 436 -15.92 -20.42 -21.28
N ALA A 437 -15.19 -20.54 -20.18
CA ALA A 437 -14.37 -21.72 -19.90
C ALA A 437 -15.27 -22.94 -19.66
N ALA A 438 -16.30 -22.79 -18.82
CA ALA A 438 -17.27 -23.84 -18.53
C ALA A 438 -18.02 -24.29 -19.80
N SER A 439 -18.43 -23.36 -20.67
CA SER A 439 -19.08 -23.69 -21.95
C SER A 439 -18.18 -24.45 -22.92
N ARG A 440 -16.86 -24.42 -22.70
CA ARG A 440 -15.85 -25.16 -23.47
C ARG A 440 -15.41 -26.45 -22.77
N GLY A 441 -16.08 -26.86 -21.69
CA GLY A 441 -15.73 -28.04 -20.91
C GLY A 441 -14.53 -27.85 -19.98
N PHE A 442 -14.02 -26.63 -19.84
CA PHE A 442 -13.02 -26.29 -18.83
C PHE A 442 -13.76 -25.80 -17.59
N GLU A 443 -14.21 -26.71 -16.72
CA GLU A 443 -14.67 -26.30 -15.40
C GLU A 443 -13.47 -25.86 -14.55
N PRO A 444 -13.39 -24.58 -14.15
CA PRO A 444 -12.31 -24.11 -13.31
C PRO A 444 -12.52 -24.62 -11.87
N LYS A 445 -11.63 -25.50 -11.41
CA LYS A 445 -11.60 -25.92 -10.01
C LYS A 445 -10.76 -24.90 -9.23
N GLU A 446 -11.41 -24.14 -8.37
CA GLU A 446 -10.71 -23.27 -7.43
C GLU A 446 -10.06 -24.12 -6.33
N MET A 447 -8.73 -24.11 -6.28
CA MET A 447 -7.98 -24.72 -5.18
C MET A 447 -7.87 -23.73 -4.01
#